data_AF-A0A1L0B2X5-F1
#
_entry.id   AF-A0A1L0B2X5-F1
#
_cell.length_a   1.000
_cell.length_b   1.000
_cell.length_c   1.000
_cell.angle_alpha   90.00
_cell.angle_beta   90.00
_cell.angle_gamma   90.00
#
_symmetry.space_group_name_H-M   'P 1'
#
loop_
_entity.id
_entity.type
_entity.pdbx_description
1 polymer ?
#
loop_
_entity_poly.entity_id
_entity_poly.type
_entity_poly.pdbx_seq_one_letter_code
_entity_poly.pdbx_strand_id
1 'polypeptide(L)'
;MVATAYNVKMTCEGCSNAINRIILKNKDNLSISDYNISLENQEVVINHDEKVNAEDILTVLKKSEDTEIDLQPFISNNDDSLQDKFNFASIDCMANVIDKSITTNAKHVNNLLINDLDKSLLFKFKQGSYFIIELCEFIKITSFEIGNLEPYSNNFNDFNIYGKKSLDEEDWTHIGSFKYDQFNKLQFFCIPMKNRTWLKYLKIEILSVHDSDYYYTPITNIKVFGKDIFNDIENVIDENEIKETMNNDINNDISNDIDFCKINNPFVKYDQQLNSLNQSSIIIKDKNTNKDNVLETILKKIHFLNSYVKLQSNFIDLSFNETINLINETYFMDFKKNIKKMNKNNVHIKTKIAFLEKQVYGLWFVLIIMMVLLTIMALNNMDSK
;
A
#
# COMPACT_ATOMS: atom_id res chain seq x y z
N MET A 1 -2.06 6.30 30.48
CA MET A 1 -2.59 7.49 29.75
C MET A 1 -2.39 7.24 28.28
N VAL A 2 -3.39 7.53 27.47
CA VAL A 2 -3.38 7.26 26.02
C VAL A 2 -3.56 8.57 25.26
N ALA A 3 -2.80 8.71 24.18
CA ALA A 3 -2.95 9.81 23.23
C ALA A 3 -3.79 9.32 22.05
N THR A 4 -4.96 9.94 21.84
CA THR A 4 -5.80 9.67 20.67
C THR A 4 -5.81 10.87 19.73
N ALA A 5 -5.51 10.61 18.46
CA ALA A 5 -5.49 11.61 17.40
C ALA A 5 -6.79 11.53 16.58
N TYR A 6 -7.32 12.72 16.27
CA TYR A 6 -8.60 12.92 15.61
C TYR A 6 -8.40 13.89 14.44
N ASN A 7 -8.67 13.44 13.22
CA ASN A 7 -8.67 14.29 12.03
C ASN A 7 -9.91 15.19 12.01
N VAL A 8 -9.74 16.49 12.28
CA VAL A 8 -10.84 17.44 12.32
C VAL A 8 -10.67 18.50 11.25
N LYS A 9 -11.63 18.58 10.32
CA LYS A 9 -11.67 19.60 9.28
C LYS A 9 -12.13 20.93 9.87
N MET A 10 -11.25 21.92 9.84
CA MET A 10 -11.37 23.22 10.49
C MET A 10 -10.99 24.29 9.48
N THR A 11 -11.94 25.11 9.07
CA THR A 11 -11.75 26.07 7.97
C THR A 11 -11.20 27.42 8.42
N CYS A 12 -11.07 27.64 9.73
CA CYS A 12 -10.77 28.96 10.29
C CYS A 12 -10.21 28.88 11.72
N GLU A 13 -9.50 29.92 12.17
CA GLU A 13 -9.08 30.05 13.58
C GLU A 13 -10.27 30.13 14.56
N GLY A 14 -11.41 30.68 14.12
CA GLY A 14 -12.65 30.64 14.92
C GLY A 14 -13.14 29.21 15.19
N CYS A 15 -12.86 28.30 14.25
CA CYS A 15 -13.25 26.91 14.25
C CYS A 15 -12.36 26.11 15.24
N SER A 16 -11.05 26.41 15.30
CA SER A 16 -10.16 25.87 16.35
C SER A 16 -10.47 26.36 17.75
N ASN A 17 -10.88 27.61 17.88
CA ASN A 17 -11.36 28.14 19.15
C ASN A 17 -12.71 27.54 19.58
N ALA A 18 -13.55 27.08 18.65
CA ALA A 18 -14.79 26.35 18.97
C ALA A 18 -14.48 24.95 19.55
N ILE A 19 -13.56 24.21 18.94
CA ILE A 19 -13.11 22.91 19.44
C ILE A 19 -12.43 23.04 20.80
N ASN A 20 -11.55 24.03 20.96
CA ASN A 20 -10.88 24.31 22.23
C ASN A 20 -11.89 24.52 23.38
N ARG A 21 -12.99 25.25 23.13
CA ARG A 21 -14.07 25.46 24.12
C ARG A 21 -14.82 24.18 24.47
N ILE A 22 -15.04 23.29 23.51
CA ILE A 22 -15.72 22.00 23.72
C ILE A 22 -14.85 21.06 24.56
N ILE A 23 -13.55 20.98 24.27
CA ILE A 23 -12.59 20.17 25.04
C ILE A 23 -12.49 20.68 26.48
N LEU A 24 -12.33 22.00 26.66
CA LEU A 24 -12.25 22.61 27.99
C LEU A 24 -13.52 22.38 28.83
N LYS A 25 -14.71 22.45 28.21
CA LYS A 25 -15.99 22.22 28.89
C LYS A 25 -16.17 20.78 29.37
N ASN A 26 -15.47 19.82 28.78
CA ASN A 26 -15.58 18.40 29.10
C ASN A 26 -14.28 17.80 29.69
N LYS A 27 -13.30 18.64 30.03
CA LYS A 27 -11.97 18.21 30.49
C LYS A 27 -12.05 17.30 31.73
N ASP A 28 -12.87 17.67 32.71
CA ASP A 28 -13.05 16.91 33.95
C ASP A 28 -13.88 15.64 33.72
N ASN A 29 -14.90 15.70 32.86
CA ASN A 29 -15.78 14.57 32.56
C ASN A 29 -15.09 13.46 31.75
N LEU A 30 -14.15 13.83 30.88
CA LEU A 30 -13.38 12.91 30.03
C LEU A 30 -11.96 12.66 30.56
N SER A 31 -11.64 13.11 31.78
CA SER A 31 -10.32 12.94 32.41
C SER A 31 -9.15 13.27 31.49
N ILE A 32 -9.25 14.40 30.77
CA ILE A 32 -8.24 14.84 29.79
C ILE A 32 -7.10 15.52 30.53
N SER A 33 -5.88 14.97 30.42
CA SER A 33 -4.69 15.53 31.06
C SER A 33 -4.11 16.69 30.24
N ASP A 34 -4.00 16.50 28.93
CA ASP A 34 -3.43 17.48 27.99
C ASP A 34 -4.01 17.31 26.58
N TYR A 35 -3.90 18.34 25.74
CA TYR A 35 -4.38 18.28 24.35
C TYR A 35 -3.67 19.28 23.44
N ASN A 36 -3.58 18.95 22.16
CA ASN A 36 -3.04 19.81 21.12
C ASN A 36 -4.03 19.93 19.94
N ILE A 37 -4.19 21.15 19.40
CA ILE A 37 -5.07 21.45 18.27
C ILE A 37 -4.24 22.10 17.19
N SER A 38 -4.07 21.42 16.05
CA SER A 38 -3.34 21.93 14.89
C SER A 38 -4.31 22.29 13.77
N LEU A 39 -4.46 23.59 13.52
CA LEU A 39 -5.24 24.08 12.38
C LEU A 39 -4.55 23.74 11.05
N GLU A 40 -3.22 23.78 11.01
CA GLU A 40 -2.43 23.47 9.81
C GLU A 40 -2.58 22.01 9.40
N ASN A 41 -2.55 21.10 10.38
CA ASN A 41 -2.66 19.66 10.13
C ASN A 41 -4.10 19.14 10.18
N GLN A 42 -5.07 20.00 10.48
CA GLN A 42 -6.49 19.61 10.63
C GLN A 42 -6.65 18.45 11.63
N GLU A 43 -5.96 18.56 12.78
CA GLU A 43 -5.80 17.46 13.73
C GLU A 43 -5.98 17.94 15.19
N VAL A 44 -6.61 17.09 15.99
CA VAL A 44 -6.76 17.25 17.43
C VAL A 44 -6.22 16.01 18.14
N VAL A 45 -5.21 16.19 19.00
CA VAL A 45 -4.63 15.11 19.80
C VAL A 45 -5.03 15.31 21.26
N ILE A 46 -5.63 14.29 21.88
CA ILE A 46 -6.14 14.35 23.25
C ILE A 46 -5.46 13.27 24.08
N ASN A 47 -4.82 13.68 25.18
CA ASN A 47 -4.26 12.79 26.18
C ASN A 47 -5.29 12.57 27.29
N HIS A 48 -5.73 11.33 27.47
CA HIS A 48 -6.76 10.96 28.44
C HIS A 48 -6.42 9.68 29.22
N ASP A 49 -7.19 9.42 30.28
CA ASP A 49 -7.10 8.15 31.02
C ASP A 49 -7.52 6.97 30.13
N GLU A 50 -6.86 5.82 30.29
CA GLU A 50 -7.12 4.58 29.54
C GLU A 50 -8.56 4.06 29.70
N LYS A 51 -9.25 4.46 30.77
CA LYS A 51 -10.65 4.08 31.03
C LYS A 51 -11.67 4.85 30.18
N VAL A 52 -11.24 5.90 29.48
CA VAL A 52 -12.12 6.74 28.66
C VAL A 52 -12.04 6.26 27.21
N ASN A 53 -13.21 5.96 26.63
CA ASN A 53 -13.29 5.44 25.27
C ASN A 53 -13.10 6.55 24.23
N ALA A 54 -12.37 6.25 23.14
CA ALA A 54 -12.13 7.17 22.04
C ALA A 54 -13.45 7.62 21.37
N GLU A 55 -14.45 6.73 21.31
CA GLU A 55 -15.79 7.05 20.79
C GLU A 55 -16.52 8.13 21.61
N ASP A 56 -16.32 8.17 22.94
CA ASP A 56 -17.00 9.15 23.79
C ASP A 56 -16.42 10.55 23.56
N ILE A 57 -15.09 10.63 23.41
CA ILE A 57 -14.38 11.86 23.03
C ILE A 57 -14.82 12.33 21.64
N LEU A 58 -14.96 11.38 20.71
CA LEU A 58 -15.44 11.62 19.36
C LEU A 58 -16.86 12.24 19.33
N THR A 59 -17.79 11.73 20.14
CA THR A 59 -19.16 12.26 20.21
C THR A 59 -19.21 13.68 20.75
N VAL A 60 -18.27 14.04 21.63
CA VAL A 60 -18.13 15.39 22.18
C VAL A 60 -17.58 16.35 21.12
N LEU A 61 -16.56 15.93 20.37
CA LEU A 61 -16.00 16.73 19.27
C LEU A 61 -17.01 16.95 18.14
N LYS A 62 -17.89 15.97 17.86
CA LYS A 62 -18.97 16.10 16.87
C LYS A 62 -20.05 17.15 17.18
N LYS A 63 -20.07 17.72 18.39
CA LYS A 63 -21.04 18.75 18.78
C LYS A 63 -20.65 20.17 18.35
N SER A 64 -19.49 20.39 17.71
CA SER A 64 -19.22 21.68 17.06
C SER A 64 -20.01 21.79 15.76
N GLU A 65 -21.00 22.69 15.74
CA GLU A 65 -21.90 22.94 14.60
C GLU A 65 -21.17 23.48 13.35
N ASP A 66 -19.90 23.90 13.47
CA ASP A 66 -19.12 24.59 12.43
C ASP A 66 -18.05 23.72 11.72
N THR A 67 -18.05 22.39 11.90
CA THR A 67 -17.02 21.50 11.35
C THR A 67 -17.60 20.28 10.66
N GLU A 68 -17.26 20.06 9.38
CA GLU A 68 -17.47 18.79 8.67
C GLU A 68 -16.45 17.77 9.17
N ILE A 69 -16.86 16.99 10.17
CA ILE A 69 -15.97 16.10 10.90
C ILE A 69 -15.93 14.73 10.23
N ASP A 70 -14.80 14.38 9.60
CA ASP A 70 -14.53 13.03 9.10
C ASP A 70 -13.47 12.39 10.01
N LEU A 71 -13.96 11.67 11.03
CA LEU A 71 -13.11 11.22 12.12
C LEU A 71 -13.00 9.70 12.17
N GLN A 72 -11.76 9.21 12.05
CA GLN A 72 -11.35 7.88 12.45
C GLN A 72 -10.24 8.00 13.51
N PRO A 73 -10.34 7.28 14.64
CA PRO A 73 -9.27 7.25 15.63
C PRO A 73 -8.07 6.48 15.08
N PHE A 74 -6.91 7.11 15.01
CA PHE A 74 -5.65 6.42 14.74
C PHE A 74 -4.98 6.10 16.08
N ILE A 75 -4.91 4.82 16.44
CA ILE A 75 -4.04 4.33 17.51
C ILE A 75 -2.76 3.87 16.83
N SER A 76 -1.66 4.60 17.04
CA SER A 76 -0.35 4.16 16.57
C SER A 76 0.18 3.07 17.51
N ASN A 77 0.47 1.89 16.97
CA ASN A 77 1.51 0.98 17.46
C ASN A 77 1.94 -0.01 16.36
N ASN A 78 3.19 0.16 15.91
CA ASN A 78 4.24 -0.81 15.54
C ASN A 78 4.00 -1.96 14.51
N ASP A 79 4.88 -1.99 13.50
CA ASP A 79 5.67 -3.11 12.93
C ASP A 79 5.07 -4.48 12.50
N ASP A 80 3.77 -4.78 12.64
CA ASP A 80 3.30 -6.18 12.44
C ASP A 80 2.86 -6.63 11.02
N SER A 81 2.98 -5.83 9.95
CA SER A 81 2.40 -6.24 8.64
C SER A 81 3.33 -7.00 7.66
N LEU A 82 4.59 -7.25 8.02
CA LEU A 82 5.53 -8.07 7.22
C LEU A 82 5.80 -9.45 7.80
N GLN A 83 5.46 -9.69 9.08
CA GLN A 83 5.79 -10.93 9.77
C GLN A 83 4.88 -12.11 9.38
N ASP A 84 3.71 -11.83 8.78
CA ASP A 84 2.68 -12.83 8.44
C ASP A 84 2.66 -13.29 6.98
N LYS A 85 3.62 -12.89 6.14
CA LYS A 85 3.67 -13.34 4.73
C LYS A 85 4.53 -14.58 4.57
N PHE A 86 3.94 -15.64 4.04
CA PHE A 86 4.62 -16.91 3.80
C PHE A 86 5.74 -16.77 2.74
N ASN A 87 6.96 -17.18 3.11
CA ASN A 87 8.12 -17.13 2.22
C ASN A 87 8.28 -18.42 1.41
N PHE A 88 7.90 -18.39 0.14
CA PHE A 88 8.00 -19.52 -0.79
C PHE A 88 9.42 -19.83 -1.28
N ALA A 89 10.39 -18.96 -0.95
CA ALA A 89 11.81 -19.19 -1.20
C ALA A 89 12.55 -19.72 0.04
N SER A 90 11.86 -19.99 1.15
CA SER A 90 12.51 -20.52 2.35
C SER A 90 12.97 -21.97 2.16
N ILE A 91 14.17 -22.28 2.66
CA ILE A 91 14.66 -23.66 2.75
C ILE A 91 13.73 -24.53 3.62
N ASP A 92 13.07 -23.94 4.62
CA ASP A 92 12.12 -24.64 5.50
C ASP A 92 10.85 -25.04 4.72
N CYS A 93 10.55 -24.35 3.62
CA CYS A 93 9.49 -24.72 2.68
C CYS A 93 9.97 -25.78 1.66
N MET A 94 11.22 -26.22 1.70
CA MET A 94 11.87 -27.04 0.67
C MET A 94 12.19 -26.30 -0.64
N ALA A 95 12.30 -24.97 -0.61
CA ALA A 95 12.86 -24.23 -1.73
C ALA A 95 14.34 -24.59 -1.92
N ASN A 96 14.82 -24.55 -3.16
CA ASN A 96 16.19 -24.96 -3.47
C ASN A 96 16.83 -24.05 -4.52
N VAL A 97 18.16 -23.98 -4.54
CA VAL A 97 18.89 -23.27 -5.59
C VAL A 97 19.38 -24.29 -6.62
N ILE A 98 18.79 -24.28 -7.81
CA ILE A 98 18.92 -25.35 -8.83
C ILE A 98 20.05 -25.13 -9.83
N ASP A 99 20.30 -23.89 -10.26
CA ASP A 99 21.35 -23.57 -11.23
C ASP A 99 21.99 -22.22 -10.88
N LYS A 100 23.30 -22.14 -11.09
CA LYS A 100 24.17 -21.19 -10.42
C LYS A 100 25.33 -20.84 -11.34
N SER A 101 25.20 -19.86 -12.23
CA SER A 101 26.40 -19.24 -12.87
C SER A 101 27.34 -18.65 -11.79
N ILE A 102 26.74 -18.16 -10.71
CA ILE A 102 27.41 -17.63 -9.53
C ILE A 102 28.31 -18.66 -8.81
N THR A 103 28.06 -19.98 -8.84
CA THR A 103 28.88 -20.96 -8.06
C THR A 103 30.34 -21.01 -8.45
N THR A 104 30.67 -20.73 -9.70
CA THR A 104 32.08 -20.68 -10.11
C THR A 104 32.86 -19.63 -9.33
N ASN A 105 32.19 -18.61 -8.80
CA ASN A 105 32.79 -17.53 -8.02
C ASN A 105 32.02 -17.17 -6.74
N ALA A 106 31.31 -18.14 -6.13
CA ALA A 106 30.50 -17.89 -4.95
C ALA A 106 30.62 -18.96 -3.88
N LYS A 107 30.45 -18.52 -2.63
CA LYS A 107 30.51 -19.32 -1.42
C LYS A 107 29.17 -19.23 -0.70
N HIS A 108 28.80 -20.33 -0.04
CA HIS A 108 27.61 -20.40 0.81
C HIS A 108 26.29 -20.05 0.12
N VAL A 109 26.09 -20.49 -1.13
CA VAL A 109 24.89 -20.17 -1.93
C VAL A 109 23.59 -20.54 -1.24
N ASN A 110 23.57 -21.62 -0.45
CA ASN A 110 22.38 -22.05 0.24
C ASN A 110 21.96 -21.09 1.38
N ASN A 111 22.87 -20.27 1.90
CA ASN A 111 22.55 -19.26 2.92
C ASN A 111 21.47 -18.29 2.43
N LEU A 112 21.39 -18.06 1.12
CA LEU A 112 20.40 -17.20 0.49
C LEU A 112 18.95 -17.54 0.88
N LEU A 113 18.65 -18.82 1.11
CA LEU A 113 17.30 -19.32 1.42
C LEU A 113 17.09 -19.61 2.91
N ILE A 114 18.13 -19.44 3.74
CA ILE A 114 18.10 -19.72 5.18
C ILE A 114 17.68 -18.45 5.90
N ASN A 115 16.74 -18.53 6.84
CA ASN A 115 16.29 -17.38 7.64
C ASN A 115 17.27 -17.00 8.78
N ASP A 116 18.56 -17.21 8.56
CA ASP A 116 19.64 -16.90 9.51
C ASP A 116 20.35 -15.65 9.01
N LEU A 117 20.04 -14.51 9.63
CA LEU A 117 20.51 -13.19 9.19
C LEU A 117 22.02 -12.98 9.39
N ASP A 118 22.69 -13.87 10.14
CA ASP A 118 24.14 -13.85 10.31
C ASP A 118 24.87 -14.58 9.18
N LYS A 119 24.13 -15.23 8.28
CA LYS A 119 24.66 -16.02 7.17
C LYS A 119 24.36 -15.37 5.85
N SER A 120 25.40 -15.12 5.06
CA SER A 120 25.26 -14.53 3.72
C SER A 120 25.86 -15.44 2.64
N LEU A 121 25.24 -15.42 1.46
CA LEU A 121 25.84 -15.86 0.21
C LEU A 121 26.91 -14.84 -0.18
N LEU A 122 28.13 -15.29 -0.47
CA LEU A 122 29.21 -14.41 -0.94
C LEU A 122 29.50 -14.69 -2.41
N PHE A 123 29.34 -13.72 -3.31
CA PHE A 123 29.68 -13.91 -4.71
C PHE A 123 30.66 -12.85 -5.20
N LYS A 124 31.54 -13.22 -6.14
CA LYS A 124 32.36 -12.27 -6.87
C LYS A 124 31.64 -11.92 -8.18
N PHE A 125 31.36 -10.65 -8.36
CA PHE A 125 30.59 -10.18 -9.50
C PHE A 125 31.34 -10.37 -10.81
N LYS A 126 30.64 -10.94 -11.80
CA LYS A 126 31.04 -10.99 -13.21
C LYS A 126 29.80 -10.64 -14.03
N GLN A 127 29.99 -10.03 -15.19
CA GLN A 127 28.86 -9.76 -16.09
C GLN A 127 28.14 -11.07 -16.43
N GLY A 128 26.82 -11.10 -16.22
CA GLY A 128 25.99 -12.31 -16.34
C GLY A 128 26.01 -13.23 -15.11
N SER A 129 26.40 -12.72 -13.93
CA SER A 129 26.22 -13.43 -12.66
C SER A 129 24.74 -13.62 -12.36
N TYR A 130 24.28 -14.86 -12.24
CA TYR A 130 22.90 -15.18 -11.87
C TYR A 130 22.83 -16.38 -10.92
N PHE A 131 21.72 -16.46 -10.19
CA PHE A 131 21.30 -17.63 -9.42
C PHE A 131 19.84 -17.95 -9.72
N ILE A 132 19.51 -19.25 -9.66
CA ILE A 132 18.18 -19.75 -9.96
C ILE A 132 17.62 -20.48 -8.74
N ILE A 133 16.46 -20.04 -8.28
CA ILE A 133 15.73 -20.60 -7.14
C ILE A 133 14.52 -21.35 -7.67
N GLU A 134 14.39 -22.61 -7.27
CA GLU A 134 13.15 -23.37 -7.29
C GLU A 134 12.37 -23.02 -6.01
N LEU A 135 11.19 -22.43 -6.20
CA LEU A 135 10.25 -22.17 -5.14
C LEU A 135 9.63 -23.49 -4.68
N CYS A 136 9.24 -23.56 -3.42
CA CYS A 136 8.62 -24.76 -2.88
C CYS A 136 7.27 -25.11 -3.53
N GLU A 137 6.57 -24.10 -4.05
CA GLU A 137 5.29 -24.25 -4.72
C GLU A 137 5.23 -23.45 -6.02
N PHE A 138 4.26 -23.80 -6.86
CA PHE A 138 3.92 -23.03 -8.05
C PHE A 138 2.99 -21.88 -7.66
N ILE A 139 3.52 -20.65 -7.66
CA ILE A 139 2.82 -19.48 -7.11
C ILE A 139 2.71 -18.34 -8.11
N LYS A 140 1.70 -17.50 -7.91
CA LYS A 140 1.60 -16.20 -8.56
C LYS A 140 2.32 -15.16 -7.71
N ILE A 141 3.54 -14.83 -8.12
CA ILE A 141 4.43 -13.97 -7.35
C ILE A 141 3.89 -12.54 -7.36
N THR A 142 3.80 -11.92 -6.19
CA THR A 142 3.32 -10.54 -6.03
C THR A 142 4.45 -9.59 -5.66
N SER A 143 5.39 -10.06 -4.85
CA SER A 143 6.46 -9.27 -4.29
C SER A 143 7.59 -10.16 -3.78
N PHE A 144 8.74 -9.57 -3.53
CA PHE A 144 9.88 -10.26 -2.94
C PHE A 144 10.67 -9.27 -2.08
N GLU A 145 11.41 -9.81 -1.13
CA GLU A 145 12.34 -9.07 -0.29
C GLU A 145 13.73 -9.64 -0.54
N ILE A 146 14.72 -8.80 -0.81
CA ILE A 146 16.11 -9.23 -0.96
C ILE A 146 17.00 -8.19 -0.31
N GLY A 147 18.10 -8.63 0.29
CA GLY A 147 19.11 -7.68 0.69
C GLY A 147 20.30 -8.29 1.38
N ASN A 148 21.16 -7.38 1.81
CA ASN A 148 22.41 -7.64 2.46
C ASN A 148 22.42 -6.90 3.81
N LEU A 149 22.74 -7.61 4.89
CA LEU A 149 22.85 -7.09 6.25
C LEU A 149 24.29 -7.04 6.76
N GLU A 150 25.26 -7.51 5.97
CA GLU A 150 26.66 -7.49 6.35
C GLU A 150 27.16 -6.03 6.44
N PRO A 151 27.64 -5.55 7.59
CA PRO A 151 28.13 -4.19 7.73
C PRO A 151 29.43 -3.98 6.94
N TYR A 152 29.59 -2.80 6.33
CA TYR A 152 30.81 -2.42 5.58
C TYR A 152 31.17 -3.33 4.39
N SER A 153 30.17 -3.97 3.78
CA SER A 153 30.35 -4.76 2.57
C SER A 153 29.81 -4.05 1.32
N ASN A 154 30.18 -4.56 0.15
CA ASN A 154 29.58 -4.15 -1.12
C ASN A 154 28.12 -4.60 -1.24
N ASN A 155 27.39 -3.95 -2.13
CA ASN A 155 26.03 -4.30 -2.51
C ASN A 155 25.90 -4.47 -4.02
N PHE A 156 24.99 -5.36 -4.44
CA PHE A 156 24.51 -5.36 -5.82
C PHE A 156 23.69 -4.09 -6.08
N ASN A 157 23.66 -3.64 -7.33
CA ASN A 157 22.95 -2.41 -7.70
C ASN A 157 21.79 -2.75 -8.63
N ASP A 158 22.04 -2.93 -9.92
CA ASP A 158 20.98 -3.26 -10.88
C ASP A 158 20.85 -4.78 -11.01
N PHE A 159 19.61 -5.28 -11.01
CA PHE A 159 19.33 -6.70 -11.21
C PHE A 159 18.02 -6.94 -11.95
N ASN A 160 17.97 -8.04 -12.70
CA ASN A 160 16.78 -8.50 -13.40
C ASN A 160 16.23 -9.76 -12.74
N ILE A 161 14.92 -9.90 -12.77
CA ILE A 161 14.24 -11.13 -12.40
C ILE A 161 13.55 -11.71 -13.62
N TYR A 162 13.76 -13.00 -13.81
CA TYR A 162 13.06 -13.82 -14.77
C TYR A 162 12.39 -14.99 -14.08
N GLY A 163 11.38 -15.58 -14.70
CA GLY A 163 10.76 -16.80 -14.20
C GLY A 163 10.41 -17.80 -15.28
N LYS A 164 10.23 -19.05 -14.84
CA LYS A 164 9.74 -20.18 -15.62
C LYS A 164 8.71 -20.98 -14.85
N LYS A 165 7.78 -21.62 -15.58
CA LYS A 165 6.79 -22.54 -15.00
C LYS A 165 7.38 -23.93 -14.81
N SER A 166 8.07 -24.43 -15.83
CA SER A 166 8.81 -25.69 -15.81
C SER A 166 10.24 -25.47 -16.29
N LEU A 167 11.15 -26.37 -15.90
CA LEU A 167 12.52 -26.38 -16.44
C LEU A 167 12.56 -26.74 -17.93
N ASP A 168 11.50 -27.37 -18.43
CA ASP A 168 11.38 -27.78 -19.84
C ASP A 168 11.08 -26.60 -20.78
N GLU A 169 10.69 -25.44 -20.25
CA GLU A 169 10.51 -24.24 -21.07
C GLU A 169 11.88 -23.77 -21.57
N GLU A 170 12.01 -23.49 -22.88
CA GLU A 170 13.29 -23.04 -23.45
C GLU A 170 13.67 -21.66 -22.92
N ASP A 171 12.73 -20.71 -22.95
CA ASP A 171 13.00 -19.29 -22.67
C ASP A 171 12.57 -18.83 -21.27
N TRP A 172 13.39 -17.94 -20.69
CA TRP A 172 13.09 -17.27 -19.42
C TRP A 172 12.16 -16.08 -19.64
N THR A 173 11.04 -16.01 -18.92
CA THR A 173 10.12 -14.87 -19.00
C THR A 173 10.63 -13.74 -18.11
N HIS A 174 10.85 -12.54 -18.67
CA HIS A 174 11.25 -11.37 -17.89
C HIS A 174 10.09 -10.87 -17.02
N ILE A 175 10.32 -10.81 -15.70
CA ILE A 175 9.33 -10.36 -14.72
C ILE A 175 9.53 -8.87 -14.42
N GLY A 176 10.79 -8.43 -14.31
CA GLY A 176 11.09 -7.04 -13.98
C GLY A 176 12.58 -6.74 -13.86
N SER A 177 12.88 -5.46 -13.86
CA SER A 177 14.22 -4.90 -13.63
C SER A 177 14.14 -3.99 -12.41
N PHE A 178 15.06 -4.18 -11.48
CA PHE A 178 15.03 -3.55 -10.17
C PHE A 178 16.40 -2.98 -9.85
N LYS A 179 16.40 -2.00 -8.95
CA LYS A 179 17.61 -1.36 -8.44
C LYS A 179 17.64 -1.45 -6.94
N TYR A 180 18.71 -2.03 -6.41
CA TYR A 180 18.96 -2.18 -4.99
C TYR A 180 19.77 -1.00 -4.48
N ASP A 181 19.26 -0.38 -3.42
CA ASP A 181 19.90 0.77 -2.78
C ASP A 181 21.16 0.35 -2.02
N GLN A 182 22.12 1.26 -1.86
CA GLN A 182 23.43 1.01 -1.29
C GLN A 182 23.43 0.67 0.22
N PHE A 183 22.29 0.75 0.90
CA PHE A 183 22.20 0.46 2.33
C PHE A 183 22.10 -1.04 2.61
N ASN A 184 22.78 -1.46 3.68
CA ASN A 184 22.76 -2.82 4.17
C ASN A 184 21.46 -3.07 4.96
N LYS A 185 20.36 -3.27 4.23
CA LYS A 185 19.02 -3.57 4.75
C LYS A 185 18.30 -4.52 3.81
N LEU A 186 17.34 -5.29 4.31
CA LEU A 186 16.41 -5.98 3.43
C LEU A 186 15.50 -4.96 2.73
N GLN A 187 15.36 -5.09 1.42
CA GLN A 187 14.56 -4.18 0.59
C GLN A 187 13.41 -4.94 -0.04
N PHE A 188 12.22 -4.36 0.05
CA PHE A 188 11.00 -4.93 -0.50
C PHE A 188 10.75 -4.40 -1.91
N PHE A 189 10.41 -5.31 -2.82
CA PHE A 189 10.13 -5.03 -4.22
C PHE A 189 8.80 -5.62 -4.64
N CYS A 190 8.00 -4.82 -5.33
CA CYS A 190 6.67 -5.17 -5.81
C CYS A 190 6.70 -5.52 -7.30
N ILE A 191 6.05 -6.61 -7.71
CA ILE A 191 5.93 -7.00 -9.13
C ILE A 191 4.62 -6.49 -9.72
N PRO A 192 4.65 -5.63 -10.76
CA PRO A 192 3.44 -5.06 -11.36
C PRO A 192 2.45 -6.14 -11.78
N MET A 193 1.15 -5.91 -11.57
CA MET A 193 0.10 -6.89 -11.85
C MET A 193 0.18 -7.50 -13.25
N LYS A 194 0.50 -6.68 -14.26
CA LYS A 194 0.68 -7.11 -15.66
C LYS A 194 1.77 -8.18 -15.84
N ASN A 195 2.74 -8.23 -14.92
CA ASN A 195 3.88 -9.13 -14.96
C ASN A 195 3.75 -10.26 -13.92
N ARG A 196 2.67 -10.29 -13.12
CA ARG A 196 2.42 -11.37 -12.14
C ARG A 196 1.94 -12.61 -12.87
N THR A 197 2.86 -13.54 -13.09
CA THR A 197 2.59 -14.82 -13.69
C THR A 197 2.79 -15.94 -12.68
N TRP A 198 2.13 -17.08 -12.93
CA TRP A 198 2.35 -18.29 -12.16
C TRP A 198 3.69 -18.90 -12.54
N LEU A 199 4.57 -19.10 -11.55
CA LEU A 199 5.96 -19.51 -11.75
C LEU A 199 6.38 -20.45 -10.62
N LYS A 200 7.30 -21.37 -10.94
CA LYS A 200 7.97 -22.23 -9.96
C LYS A 200 9.46 -21.90 -9.82
N TYR A 201 10.06 -21.40 -10.89
CA TYR A 201 11.49 -21.11 -10.93
C TYR A 201 11.72 -19.62 -11.13
N LEU A 202 12.64 -19.06 -10.36
CA LEU A 202 13.07 -17.66 -10.44
C LEU A 202 14.56 -17.58 -10.74
N LYS A 203 14.92 -16.84 -11.79
CA LYS A 203 16.30 -16.48 -12.09
C LYS A 203 16.52 -15.02 -11.71
N ILE A 204 17.45 -14.77 -10.81
CA ILE A 204 17.89 -13.43 -10.45
C ILE A 204 19.24 -13.21 -11.12
N GLU A 205 19.31 -12.26 -12.03
CA GLU A 205 20.52 -11.87 -12.76
C GLU A 205 21.02 -10.52 -12.27
N ILE A 206 22.23 -10.51 -11.70
CA ILE A 206 22.89 -9.30 -11.23
C ILE A 206 23.60 -8.64 -12.41
N LEU A 207 23.27 -7.37 -12.65
CA LEU A 207 23.79 -6.58 -13.78
C LEU A 207 24.95 -5.68 -13.37
N SER A 208 24.95 -5.18 -12.13
CA SER A 208 25.98 -4.27 -11.62
C SER A 208 26.12 -4.36 -10.10
N VAL A 209 27.25 -3.86 -9.58
CA VAL A 209 27.54 -3.67 -8.15
C VAL A 209 27.90 -2.21 -7.88
N HIS A 210 27.72 -1.73 -6.65
CA HIS A 210 27.97 -0.32 -6.30
C HIS A 210 29.45 0.03 -6.29
N ASP A 211 30.28 -0.83 -5.70
CA ASP A 211 31.71 -0.57 -5.55
C ASP A 211 32.53 -1.75 -6.13
N SER A 212 33.39 -1.47 -7.11
CA SER A 212 34.20 -2.49 -7.77
C SER A 212 35.41 -2.93 -6.97
N ASP A 213 35.77 -2.19 -5.91
CA ASP A 213 37.00 -2.43 -5.15
C ASP A 213 36.87 -3.65 -4.22
N TYR A 214 35.63 -4.03 -3.90
CA TYR A 214 35.34 -5.19 -3.05
C TYR A 214 35.40 -6.49 -3.84
N TYR A 215 36.14 -7.45 -3.28
CA TYR A 215 36.33 -8.76 -3.90
C TYR A 215 35.06 -9.63 -3.85
N TYR A 216 34.25 -9.51 -2.79
CA TYR A 216 33.00 -10.23 -2.60
C TYR A 216 31.84 -9.27 -2.35
N THR A 217 30.67 -9.66 -2.86
CA THR A 217 29.38 -9.01 -2.61
C THR A 217 28.49 -10.00 -1.87
N PRO A 218 28.15 -9.74 -0.60
CA PRO A 218 27.20 -10.57 0.14
C PRO A 218 25.75 -10.35 -0.29
N ILE A 219 24.94 -11.40 -0.17
CA ILE A 219 23.46 -11.36 -0.16
C ILE A 219 23.02 -12.19 1.03
N THR A 220 22.33 -11.59 1.99
CA THR A 220 21.98 -12.24 3.25
C THR A 220 20.77 -13.14 3.08
N ASN A 221 19.68 -12.63 2.52
CA ASN A 221 18.44 -13.41 2.40
C ASN A 221 17.62 -12.95 1.19
N ILE A 222 16.85 -13.87 0.63
CA ILE A 222 15.76 -13.58 -0.29
C ILE A 222 14.47 -14.24 0.19
N LYS A 223 13.40 -13.45 0.21
CA LYS A 223 12.05 -13.93 0.49
C LYS A 223 11.16 -13.65 -0.70
N VAL A 224 10.30 -14.60 -1.05
CA VAL A 224 9.39 -14.49 -2.19
C VAL A 224 7.97 -14.70 -1.68
N PHE A 225 7.09 -13.76 -2.01
CA PHE A 225 5.71 -13.72 -1.55
C PHE A 225 4.74 -13.76 -2.74
N GLY A 226 3.64 -14.46 -2.59
CA GLY A 226 2.66 -14.65 -3.64
C GLY A 226 1.38 -15.30 -3.14
N LYS A 227 0.53 -15.66 -4.10
CA LYS A 227 -0.64 -16.51 -3.87
C LYS A 227 -0.34 -17.90 -4.46
N ASP A 228 -0.62 -18.93 -3.69
CA ASP A 228 -0.67 -20.31 -4.19
C ASP A 228 -2.00 -20.55 -4.92
N ILE A 229 -2.05 -21.65 -5.67
CA ILE A 229 -3.20 -21.97 -6.52
C ILE A 229 -4.45 -22.29 -5.69
N PHE A 230 -4.30 -22.84 -4.48
CA PHE A 230 -5.44 -23.20 -3.66
C PHE A 230 -6.05 -21.96 -3.00
N ASN A 231 -5.25 -21.05 -2.43
CA ASN A 231 -5.82 -19.81 -1.91
C ASN A 231 -6.44 -18.95 -3.03
N ASP A 232 -5.87 -18.93 -4.24
CA ASP A 232 -6.49 -18.17 -5.35
C ASP A 232 -7.82 -18.81 -5.79
N ILE A 233 -7.94 -20.15 -5.75
CA ILE A 233 -9.20 -20.86 -6.01
C ILE A 233 -10.21 -20.68 -4.87
N GLU A 234 -9.79 -20.76 -3.60
CA GLU A 234 -10.66 -20.59 -2.43
C GLU A 234 -11.24 -19.17 -2.40
N ASN A 235 -10.44 -18.15 -2.71
CA ASN A 235 -10.95 -16.78 -2.90
C ASN A 235 -11.96 -16.68 -4.05
N VAL A 236 -11.73 -17.39 -5.18
CA VAL A 236 -12.68 -17.43 -6.29
C VAL A 236 -13.96 -18.19 -5.90
N ILE A 237 -13.87 -19.25 -5.10
CA ILE A 237 -15.02 -20.02 -4.61
C ILE A 237 -15.81 -19.19 -3.60
N ASP A 238 -15.16 -18.55 -2.63
CA ASP A 238 -15.78 -17.62 -1.68
C ASP A 238 -16.45 -16.46 -2.42
N GLU A 239 -15.79 -15.90 -3.44
CA GLU A 239 -16.40 -14.91 -4.33
C GLU A 239 -17.61 -15.47 -5.08
N ASN A 240 -17.60 -16.75 -5.46
CA ASN A 240 -18.71 -17.39 -6.16
C ASN A 240 -19.87 -17.74 -5.22
N GLU A 241 -19.62 -18.12 -3.97
CA GLU A 241 -20.64 -18.29 -2.94
C GLU A 241 -21.28 -16.95 -2.55
N ILE A 242 -20.48 -15.87 -2.53
CA ILE A 242 -20.98 -14.49 -2.41
C ILE A 242 -21.80 -14.10 -3.65
N LYS A 243 -21.39 -14.51 -4.87
CA LYS A 243 -22.17 -14.29 -6.11
C LYS A 243 -23.47 -15.10 -6.13
N GLU A 244 -23.49 -16.33 -5.61
CA GLU A 244 -24.71 -17.14 -5.51
C GLU A 244 -25.72 -16.57 -4.51
N THR A 245 -25.25 -15.94 -3.42
CA THR A 245 -26.12 -15.17 -2.52
C THR A 245 -26.51 -13.79 -3.07
N MET A 246 -25.79 -13.25 -4.06
CA MET A 246 -26.06 -11.97 -4.74
C MET A 246 -26.70 -12.10 -6.14
N ASN A 247 -27.13 -13.30 -6.54
CA ASN A 247 -27.64 -13.59 -7.89
C ASN A 247 -29.05 -13.03 -8.21
N ASN A 248 -29.37 -11.82 -7.74
CA ASN A 248 -30.58 -11.12 -8.20
C ASN A 248 -30.40 -9.70 -8.71
N ASP A 249 -29.20 -9.12 -8.78
CA ASP A 249 -29.00 -7.96 -9.65
C ASP A 249 -27.51 -7.61 -9.80
N ILE A 250 -27.12 -7.36 -11.06
CA ILE A 250 -25.87 -6.72 -11.54
C ILE A 250 -24.73 -7.69 -11.90
N ASN A 251 -24.61 -7.92 -13.21
CA ASN A 251 -23.42 -8.42 -13.88
C ASN A 251 -22.19 -7.52 -13.61
N ASN A 252 -21.13 -8.19 -13.13
CA ASN A 252 -19.70 -8.04 -13.42
C ASN A 252 -19.10 -6.62 -13.56
N ASP A 253 -18.30 -6.22 -12.56
CA ASP A 253 -17.01 -5.50 -12.70
C ASP A 253 -16.37 -5.29 -11.30
N ILE A 254 -16.22 -6.35 -10.50
CA ILE A 254 -15.46 -6.29 -9.23
C ILE A 254 -14.34 -7.32 -9.29
N SER A 255 -13.21 -6.91 -9.85
CA SER A 255 -11.90 -7.50 -9.56
C SER A 255 -10.82 -6.43 -9.82
N ASN A 256 -10.91 -5.30 -9.12
CA ASN A 256 -9.81 -4.34 -9.11
C ASN A 256 -8.87 -4.70 -7.96
N ASP A 257 -8.08 -5.75 -8.17
CA ASP A 257 -6.81 -5.91 -7.46
C ASP A 257 -6.01 -4.60 -7.68
N ILE A 258 -5.62 -3.92 -6.61
CA ILE A 258 -4.86 -2.67 -6.68
C ILE A 258 -3.40 -3.00 -7.01
N ASP A 259 -2.90 -2.45 -8.12
CA ASP A 259 -1.51 -2.62 -8.56
C ASP A 259 -0.57 -1.69 -7.77
N PHE A 260 -0.21 -2.08 -6.55
CA PHE A 260 0.73 -1.34 -5.69
C PHE A 260 2.08 -1.02 -6.35
N CYS A 261 2.44 -1.68 -7.46
CA CYS A 261 3.73 -1.49 -8.12
C CYS A 261 3.69 -0.40 -9.22
N LYS A 262 2.54 0.25 -9.47
CA LYS A 262 2.45 1.49 -10.26
C LYS A 262 2.86 2.74 -9.48
N ILE A 263 3.14 2.59 -8.19
CA ILE A 263 3.82 3.60 -7.39
C ILE A 263 5.27 3.62 -7.87
N ASN A 264 5.65 4.57 -8.72
CA ASN A 264 7.06 4.82 -9.01
C ASN A 264 7.77 4.99 -7.68
N ASN A 265 8.72 4.10 -7.39
CA ASN A 265 9.46 4.09 -6.13
C ASN A 265 10.07 5.50 -5.89
N PRO A 266 9.54 6.32 -4.96
CA PRO A 266 9.97 7.72 -4.76
C PRO A 266 11.44 7.83 -4.32
N PHE A 267 12.01 6.71 -3.88
CA PHE A 267 13.34 6.60 -3.29
C PHE A 267 14.45 6.81 -4.34
N VAL A 268 14.19 6.55 -5.63
CA VAL A 268 15.20 6.69 -6.70
C VAL A 268 15.71 8.14 -6.86
N LYS A 269 14.85 9.14 -6.65
CA LYS A 269 15.22 10.57 -6.73
C LYS A 269 15.96 11.06 -5.48
N TYR A 270 15.64 10.44 -4.35
CA TYR A 270 16.20 10.78 -3.06
C TYR A 270 17.66 10.29 -2.92
N ASP A 271 17.95 9.10 -3.43
CA ASP A 271 19.29 8.49 -3.38
C ASP A 271 20.32 9.24 -4.24
N GLN A 272 19.89 9.87 -5.35
CA GLN A 272 20.76 10.73 -6.17
C GLN A 272 21.20 12.00 -5.43
N GLN A 273 20.33 12.59 -4.62
CA GLN A 273 20.66 13.77 -3.81
C GLN A 273 21.58 13.41 -2.63
N LEU A 274 21.36 12.27 -1.99
CA LEU A 274 22.21 11.76 -0.92
C LEU A 274 23.66 11.51 -1.39
N ASN A 275 23.83 10.93 -2.59
CA ASN A 275 25.15 10.63 -3.16
C ASN A 275 25.99 11.88 -3.48
N SER A 276 25.36 13.00 -3.84
CA SER A 276 26.04 14.28 -4.07
C SER A 276 26.60 14.91 -2.79
N LEU A 277 25.99 14.64 -1.64
CA LEU A 277 26.45 15.14 -0.35
C LEU A 277 27.63 14.34 0.19
N ASN A 278 27.66 13.02 -0.02
CA ASN A 278 28.79 12.17 0.35
C ASN A 278 30.09 12.57 -0.36
N GLN A 279 30.04 12.89 -1.66
CA GLN A 279 31.23 13.30 -2.44
C GLN A 279 31.81 14.65 -1.99
N SER A 280 30.99 15.56 -1.47
CA SER A 280 31.46 16.88 -0.99
C SER A 280 32.27 16.83 0.31
N SER A 281 32.13 15.74 1.09
CA SER A 281 32.80 15.59 2.39
C SER A 281 34.23 15.04 2.32
N ILE A 282 34.68 14.55 1.15
CA ILE A 282 35.94 13.80 0.99
C ILE A 282 37.10 14.68 0.43
N ILE A 283 36.84 15.90 -0.04
CA ILE A 283 37.90 16.73 -0.65
C ILE A 283 38.32 17.85 0.32
N ILE A 284 39.47 17.71 1.00
CA ILE A 284 40.58 18.70 1.08
C ILE A 284 41.77 18.12 1.87
N LYS A 285 42.96 18.39 1.31
CA LYS A 285 44.32 17.97 1.67
C LYS A 285 44.80 18.44 3.04
N ASP A 286 45.62 17.60 3.67
CA ASP A 286 46.45 17.91 4.85
C ASP A 286 47.16 19.27 4.78
N LYS A 287 47.09 20.03 5.88
CA LYS A 287 48.24 20.68 6.55
C LYS A 287 47.87 21.33 7.90
N ASN A 288 48.44 20.77 8.98
CA ASN A 288 48.83 21.39 10.27
C ASN A 288 47.81 22.18 11.12
N THR A 289 47.34 21.64 12.26
CA THR A 289 47.85 21.87 13.65
C THR A 289 46.85 21.33 14.69
N ASN A 290 47.37 20.63 15.71
CA ASN A 290 46.67 19.66 16.58
C ASN A 290 45.68 20.23 17.65
N LYS A 291 44.87 21.25 17.37
CA LYS A 291 43.74 21.63 18.25
C LYS A 291 42.41 21.89 17.53
N ASP A 292 42.44 22.16 16.23
CA ASP A 292 41.23 22.51 15.47
C ASP A 292 40.55 21.29 14.82
N ASN A 293 41.24 20.15 14.75
CA ASN A 293 40.77 18.96 14.05
C ASN A 293 39.52 18.32 14.66
N VAL A 294 39.36 18.37 15.99
CA VAL A 294 38.22 17.71 16.66
C VAL A 294 36.94 18.51 16.47
N LEU A 295 37.00 19.84 16.67
CA LEU A 295 35.85 20.71 16.49
C LEU A 295 35.41 20.76 15.02
N GLU A 296 36.37 20.83 14.09
CA GLU A 296 36.08 20.81 12.65
C GLU A 296 35.46 19.47 12.21
N THR A 297 35.93 18.34 12.76
CA THR A 297 35.36 17.01 12.51
C THR A 297 33.94 16.88 13.10
N ILE A 298 33.71 17.42 14.30
CA ILE A 298 32.39 17.43 14.94
C ILE A 298 31.43 18.32 14.14
N LEU A 299 31.86 19.50 13.71
CA LEU A 299 31.03 20.40 12.90
C LEU A 299 30.70 19.79 11.53
N LYS A 300 31.65 19.09 10.89
CA LYS A 300 31.39 18.32 9.65
C LYS A 300 30.38 17.20 9.88
N LYS A 301 30.46 16.47 10.99
CA LYS A 301 29.48 15.42 11.36
C LYS A 301 28.10 15.99 11.69
N ILE A 302 28.02 17.12 12.40
CA ILE A 302 26.75 17.80 12.69
C ILE A 302 26.12 18.32 11.40
N HIS A 303 26.91 18.91 10.50
CA HIS A 303 26.41 19.37 9.21
C HIS A 303 25.90 18.19 8.38
N PHE A 304 26.63 17.08 8.34
CA PHE A 304 26.18 15.85 7.68
C PHE A 304 24.87 15.33 8.27
N LEU A 305 24.75 15.25 9.60
CA LEU A 305 23.52 14.81 10.28
C LEU A 305 22.34 15.75 10.01
N ASN A 306 22.54 17.07 10.04
CA ASN A 306 21.48 18.03 9.73
C ASN A 306 21.05 17.95 8.26
N SER A 307 21.99 17.78 7.33
CA SER A 307 21.67 17.55 5.92
C SER A 307 20.94 16.21 5.72
N TYR A 308 21.35 15.15 6.43
CA TYR A 308 20.71 13.83 6.39
C TYR A 308 19.28 13.86 6.93
N VAL A 309 19.04 14.49 8.08
CA VAL A 309 17.70 14.65 8.68
C VAL A 309 16.78 15.45 7.76
N LYS A 310 17.29 16.54 7.15
CA LYS A 310 16.52 17.38 6.21
C LYS A 310 16.18 16.66 4.92
N LEU A 311 17.06 15.78 4.46
CA LEU A 311 16.76 14.88 3.38
C LEU A 311 15.66 13.91 3.84
N GLN A 312 15.78 13.31 5.03
CA GLN A 312 14.83 12.29 5.47
C GLN A 312 13.41 12.84 5.65
N SER A 313 13.26 14.11 6.05
CA SER A 313 11.97 14.79 6.06
C SER A 313 11.43 15.02 4.65
N ASN A 314 12.26 15.53 3.73
CA ASN A 314 11.84 15.73 2.33
C ASN A 314 11.48 14.40 1.64
N PHE A 315 12.13 13.29 2.02
CA PHE A 315 11.80 11.95 1.55
C PHE A 315 10.39 11.53 1.97
N ILE A 316 10.08 11.73 3.26
CA ILE A 316 8.75 11.43 3.81
C ILE A 316 7.70 12.29 3.08
N ASP A 317 7.94 13.58 2.92
CA ASP A 317 6.99 14.50 2.26
C ASP A 317 6.76 14.16 0.78
N LEU A 318 7.83 13.80 0.05
CA LEU A 318 7.74 13.36 -1.35
C LEU A 318 7.00 12.04 -1.47
N SER A 319 7.33 11.05 -0.63
CA SER A 319 6.66 9.75 -0.62
C SER A 319 5.17 9.86 -0.27
N PHE A 320 4.82 10.74 0.65
CA PHE A 320 3.45 10.97 1.10
C PHE A 320 2.61 11.66 0.02
N ASN A 321 3.13 12.74 -0.59
CA ASN A 321 2.43 13.44 -1.67
C ASN A 321 2.23 12.58 -2.92
N GLU A 322 3.22 11.75 -3.28
CA GLU A 322 3.13 10.86 -4.44
C GLU A 322 2.10 9.73 -4.18
N THR A 323 2.04 9.21 -2.95
CA THR A 323 1.03 8.23 -2.52
C THR A 323 -0.38 8.83 -2.53
N ILE A 324 -0.54 10.07 -2.04
CA ILE A 324 -1.84 10.79 -2.08
C ILE A 324 -2.29 11.04 -3.51
N ASN A 325 -1.40 11.49 -4.40
CA ASN A 325 -1.74 11.71 -5.80
C ASN A 325 -2.16 10.40 -6.49
N LEU A 326 -1.51 9.29 -6.16
CA LEU A 326 -1.84 7.99 -6.73
C LEU A 326 -3.19 7.45 -6.23
N ILE A 327 -3.50 7.63 -4.95
CA ILE A 327 -4.83 7.32 -4.39
C ILE A 327 -5.91 8.20 -5.06
N ASN A 328 -5.62 9.48 -5.26
CA ASN A 328 -6.55 10.40 -5.93
C ASN A 328 -6.81 10.02 -7.40
N GLU A 329 -5.78 9.67 -8.16
CA GLU A 329 -5.94 9.30 -9.57
C GLU A 329 -6.55 7.91 -9.77
N THR A 330 -6.24 6.93 -8.93
CA THR A 330 -6.73 5.55 -9.11
C THR A 330 -8.07 5.34 -8.44
N TYR A 331 -8.18 5.61 -7.14
CA TYR A 331 -9.38 5.31 -6.37
C TYR A 331 -10.48 6.34 -6.60
N PHE A 332 -10.19 7.63 -6.41
CA PHE A 332 -11.25 8.64 -6.40
C PHE A 332 -11.83 8.91 -7.79
N MET A 333 -11.03 8.82 -8.86
CA MET A 333 -11.53 9.01 -10.22
C MET A 333 -12.38 7.84 -10.71
N ASP A 334 -11.96 6.59 -10.45
CA ASP A 334 -12.76 5.41 -10.80
C ASP A 334 -14.03 5.34 -9.95
N PHE A 335 -13.95 5.67 -8.66
CA PHE A 335 -15.11 5.81 -7.79
C PHE A 335 -16.09 6.88 -8.32
N LYS A 336 -15.60 8.07 -8.69
CA LYS A 336 -16.42 9.15 -9.25
C LYS A 336 -17.06 8.76 -10.59
N LYS A 337 -16.37 7.98 -11.41
CA LYS A 337 -16.89 7.43 -12.68
C LYS A 337 -18.00 6.40 -12.42
N ASN A 338 -17.82 5.53 -11.43
CA ASN A 338 -18.82 4.55 -11.02
C ASN A 338 -20.07 5.21 -10.43
N ILE A 339 -19.91 6.22 -9.56
CA ILE A 339 -21.05 7.02 -9.07
C ILE A 339 -21.80 7.69 -10.22
N LYS A 340 -21.10 8.28 -11.20
CA LYS A 340 -21.76 8.87 -12.38
C LYS A 340 -22.56 7.83 -13.18
N LYS A 341 -22.02 6.62 -13.36
CA LYS A 341 -22.70 5.51 -14.05
C LYS A 341 -23.94 5.05 -13.29
N MET A 342 -23.85 4.87 -11.97
CA MET A 342 -24.97 4.52 -11.11
C MET A 342 -26.07 5.59 -11.10
N ASN A 343 -25.70 6.87 -10.99
CA ASN A 343 -26.67 7.97 -11.05
C ASN A 343 -27.42 8.01 -12.39
N LYS A 344 -26.71 7.78 -13.51
CA LYS A 344 -27.35 7.71 -14.83
C LYS A 344 -28.34 6.54 -14.93
N ASN A 345 -28.00 5.39 -14.38
CA ASN A 345 -28.89 4.22 -14.35
C ASN A 345 -30.11 4.47 -13.46
N ASN A 346 -29.94 5.09 -12.28
CA ASN A 346 -31.03 5.45 -11.38
C ASN A 346 -32.02 6.44 -12.03
N VAL A 347 -31.52 7.43 -12.78
CA VAL A 347 -32.38 8.35 -13.54
C VAL A 347 -33.21 7.58 -14.57
N HIS A 348 -32.60 6.64 -15.29
CA HIS A 348 -33.29 5.83 -16.29
C HIS A 348 -34.33 4.85 -15.69
N ILE A 349 -34.09 4.34 -14.48
CA ILE A 349 -35.06 3.52 -13.74
C ILE A 349 -36.24 4.39 -13.31
N LYS A 350 -35.99 5.58 -12.73
CA LYS A 350 -37.05 6.52 -12.33
C LYS A 350 -37.95 6.93 -13.49
N THR A 351 -37.40 7.16 -14.68
CA THR A 351 -38.22 7.51 -15.86
C THR A 351 -39.08 6.34 -16.33
N LYS A 352 -38.57 5.10 -16.27
CA LYS A 352 -39.37 3.89 -16.56
C LYS A 352 -40.49 3.67 -15.53
N ILE A 353 -40.23 3.88 -14.24
CA ILE A 353 -41.24 3.78 -13.19
C ILE A 353 -42.35 4.82 -13.42
N ALA A 354 -42.00 6.08 -13.67
CA ALA A 354 -42.98 7.13 -13.95
C ALA A 354 -43.83 6.83 -15.20
N PHE A 355 -43.24 6.19 -16.21
CA PHE A 355 -43.97 5.72 -17.39
C PHE A 355 -44.96 4.60 -17.05
N LEU A 356 -44.54 3.61 -16.24
CA LEU A 356 -45.39 2.52 -15.78
C LEU A 356 -46.53 3.01 -14.89
N GLU A 357 -46.27 3.93 -13.96
CA GLU A 357 -47.30 4.56 -13.13
C GLU A 357 -48.38 5.22 -13.99
N LYS A 358 -47.98 5.95 -15.04
CA LYS A 358 -48.93 6.59 -15.97
C LYS A 358 -49.81 5.58 -16.70
N GLN A 359 -49.26 4.42 -17.07
CA GLN A 359 -50.03 3.34 -17.69
C GLN A 359 -51.01 2.69 -16.70
N VAL A 360 -50.59 2.46 -15.46
CA VAL A 360 -51.44 1.90 -14.40
C VAL A 360 -52.61 2.84 -14.08
N TYR A 361 -52.36 4.15 -13.96
CA TYR A 361 -53.43 5.14 -13.78
C TYR A 361 -54.43 5.15 -14.95
N GLY A 362 -53.93 5.03 -16.19
CA GLY A 362 -54.79 4.94 -17.37
C GLY A 362 -55.71 3.71 -17.35
N LEU A 363 -55.18 2.54 -16.99
CA LEU A 363 -55.96 1.31 -16.84
C LEU A 363 -57.02 1.41 -15.74
N TRP A 364 -56.65 1.98 -14.59
CA TRP A 364 -57.60 2.24 -13.49
C TRP A 364 -58.76 3.14 -13.92
N PHE A 365 -58.48 4.20 -14.68
CA PHE A 365 -59.50 5.11 -15.19
C PHE A 365 -60.50 4.41 -16.12
N VAL A 366 -60.01 3.55 -17.03
CA VAL A 366 -60.87 2.76 -17.92
C VAL A 366 -61.74 1.78 -17.14
N LEU A 367 -61.18 1.09 -16.13
CA LEU A 367 -61.93 0.17 -15.28
C LEU A 367 -63.02 0.87 -14.48
N ILE A 368 -62.75 2.07 -13.94
CA ILE A 368 -63.74 2.88 -13.22
C ILE A 368 -64.88 3.27 -14.17
N ILE A 369 -64.58 3.74 -15.38
CA ILE A 369 -65.61 4.09 -16.38
C ILE A 369 -66.45 2.86 -16.74
N MET A 370 -65.82 1.71 -16.95
CA MET A 370 -66.54 0.48 -17.28
C MET A 370 -67.46 0.04 -16.13
N MET A 371 -67.02 0.16 -14.88
CA MET A 371 -67.87 -0.12 -13.71
C MET A 371 -69.06 0.83 -13.64
N VAL A 372 -68.86 2.13 -13.88
CA VAL A 372 -69.94 3.12 -13.89
C VAL A 372 -70.95 2.85 -15.02
N LEU A 373 -70.48 2.44 -16.20
CA LEU A 373 -71.37 2.07 -17.30
C LEU A 373 -72.19 0.80 -16.97
N LEU A 374 -71.56 -0.19 -16.33
CA LEU A 374 -72.25 -1.41 -15.88
C LEU A 374 -73.29 -1.12 -14.80
N THR A 375 -73.01 -0.22 -13.85
CA THR A 375 -73.99 0.17 -12.83
C THR A 375 -75.15 0.95 -13.44
N ILE A 376 -74.90 1.85 -14.38
CA ILE A 376 -75.96 2.58 -15.12
C ILE A 376 -76.83 1.61 -15.93
N MET A 377 -76.23 0.64 -16.64
CA MET A 377 -76.99 -0.39 -17.37
C MET A 377 -77.82 -1.27 -16.42
N ALA A 378 -77.28 -1.61 -15.25
CA ALA A 378 -78.02 -2.38 -14.25
C ALA A 378 -79.23 -1.59 -13.70
N LEU A 379 -79.05 -0.30 -13.39
CA LEU A 379 -80.13 0.60 -12.95
C LEU A 379 -81.23 0.74 -14.01
N ASN A 380 -80.88 0.99 -15.26
CA ASN A 380 -81.86 1.11 -16.36
C ASN A 380 -82.64 -0.19 -16.62
N ASN A 381 -82.05 -1.35 -16.34
CA ASN A 381 -82.76 -2.63 -16.44
C ASN A 381 -83.72 -2.88 -15.27
N MET A 382 -83.53 -2.23 -14.12
CA MET A 382 -84.47 -2.34 -12.98
C MET A 382 -85.71 -1.48 -13.17
N ASP A 383 -85.62 -0.32 -13.84
CA ASP A 383 -86.78 0.54 -14.15
C ASP A 383 -87.68 -0.01 -15.29
N SER A 384 -87.24 -1.06 -15.98
CA SER A 384 -87.96 -1.74 -17.08
C SER A 384 -88.84 -2.93 -16.61
N LYS A 385 -88.80 -3.27 -15.32
CA LYS A 385 -89.67 -4.26 -14.66
C LYS A 385 -90.63 -3.57 -13.72
#